data_AF-A0A3D5B5F8-F1
#
_entry.id   AF-A0A3D5B5F8-F1
#
_cell.length_a   1.000
_cell.length_b   1.000
_cell.length_c   1.000
_cell.angle_alpha   90.00
_cell.angle_beta   90.00
_cell.angle_gamma   90.00
#
_symmetry.space_group_name_H-M   'P 1'
#
loop_
_entity.id
_entity.type
_entity.pdbx_description
1 polymer ?
#
loop_
_entity_poly.entity_id
_entity_poly.type
_entity_poly.pdbx_seq_one_letter_code
_entity_poly.pdbx_strand_id
1 'polypeptide(L)'
;MVTSLDRADVKLPDFPSYSWVFGCSAVSAAMIAAYYDNNGYPNMYTGPTNGGVMPVSDMYAPYSGTYVWGSWNDGSDSYPNNPLIASHDGIDGQVVRGSIDDYWVSYGSGANDPFITNSWLEHTPGTAVGDYMKTSQSLYENIDGSTWFYYAFGNSKLQCSSMPIDDGTYGRKLFYEARGYTVTDCFYQQTDNKVSGGFSLLDFQAEIDAGHPVLINVTGHSMVGFGYNGSTIYIRDTWNSNPNNNYSMTWGGTYDGRELLGISIVHLTEPSSAPGAFTKSSPSDAATGLTINPTMNWGASSQSYGYQYCYDTTDDNACSNWVDTGFNTSVNLSGLSYNTPYFWQVRSINPLDTTYGNGDPTAFWSFSTMDAPVLSEKMFLPLMVRN
;
A
#
# COMPACT_ATOMS: atom_id res chain seq x y z
N MET A 1 -13.54 34.42 8.95
CA MET A 1 -12.34 33.62 8.66
C MET A 1 -12.37 32.44 9.60
N VAL A 2 -12.43 31.22 9.08
CA VAL A 2 -12.24 30.02 9.91
C VAL A 2 -10.74 29.98 10.24
N THR A 3 -10.39 29.99 11.52
CA THR A 3 -8.99 29.85 11.93
C THR A 3 -8.60 28.37 11.90
N SER A 4 -7.30 28.03 11.85
CA SER A 4 -6.84 26.63 11.91
C SER A 4 -7.35 25.90 13.16
N LEU A 5 -7.62 26.64 14.24
CA LEU A 5 -8.12 26.11 15.50
C LEU A 5 -9.62 25.75 15.46
N ASP A 6 -10.37 26.30 14.52
CA ASP A 6 -11.83 26.11 14.38
C ASP A 6 -12.20 25.04 13.34
N ARG A 7 -11.20 24.42 12.69
CA ARG A 7 -11.44 23.43 11.63
C ARG A 7 -11.96 22.11 12.18
N ALA A 8 -12.94 21.55 11.47
CA ALA A 8 -13.60 20.29 11.81
C ALA A 8 -12.63 19.09 11.79
N ASP A 9 -12.99 18.04 12.51
CA ASP A 9 -12.29 16.76 12.55
C ASP A 9 -12.24 16.12 11.15
N VAL A 10 -11.02 15.85 10.67
CA VAL A 10 -10.75 15.18 9.39
C VAL A 10 -9.69 14.10 9.62
N LYS A 11 -9.94 12.91 9.08
CA LYS A 11 -8.99 11.79 9.05
C LYS A 11 -9.01 11.16 7.67
N LEU A 12 -7.84 10.76 7.20
CA LEU A 12 -7.72 9.86 6.06
C LEU A 12 -8.32 8.50 6.47
N PRO A 13 -9.30 7.96 5.71
CA PRO A 13 -9.95 6.70 6.05
C PRO A 13 -9.00 5.52 5.91
N ASP A 14 -9.26 4.46 6.68
CA ASP A 14 -8.56 3.17 6.61
C ASP A 14 -7.02 3.27 6.62
N PHE A 15 -6.49 4.28 7.30
CA PHE A 15 -5.06 4.56 7.28
C PHE A 15 -4.25 3.45 7.97
N PRO A 16 -3.22 2.87 7.31
CA PRO A 16 -2.46 1.73 7.82
C PRO A 16 -1.77 1.97 9.16
N SER A 17 -1.50 0.90 9.91
CA SER A 17 -0.76 0.93 11.18
C SER A 17 0.11 -0.31 11.29
N TYR A 18 1.41 -0.15 11.59
CA TYR A 18 2.38 -1.25 11.64
C TYR A 18 3.21 -1.25 12.92
N SER A 19 3.67 -2.44 13.30
CA SER A 19 4.61 -2.66 14.40
C SER A 19 6.03 -2.31 13.99
N TRP A 20 6.87 -2.12 15.00
CA TRP A 20 8.24 -1.67 14.80
C TRP A 20 9.08 -2.81 14.21
N VAL A 21 9.73 -2.54 13.08
CA VAL A 21 10.78 -3.40 12.52
C VAL A 21 11.74 -2.53 11.71
N PHE A 22 13.04 -2.82 11.80
CA PHE A 22 14.11 -2.24 10.99
C PHE A 22 14.38 -0.73 11.19
N GLY A 23 13.41 0.07 11.62
CA GLY A 23 13.57 1.49 11.92
C GLY A 23 12.24 2.26 11.82
N CYS A 24 12.01 3.21 12.73
CA CYS A 24 10.76 3.98 12.77
C CYS A 24 10.48 4.74 11.46
N SER A 25 11.52 5.25 10.80
CA SER A 25 11.40 5.99 9.55
C SER A 25 10.97 5.09 8.39
N ALA A 26 11.53 3.88 8.29
CA ALA A 26 11.10 2.89 7.29
C ALA A 26 9.65 2.42 7.55
N VAL A 27 9.29 2.18 8.82
CA VAL A 27 7.90 1.82 9.20
C VAL A 27 6.93 2.94 8.81
N SER A 28 7.26 4.20 9.12
CA SER A 28 6.44 5.37 8.79
C SER A 28 6.29 5.55 7.28
N ALA A 29 7.38 5.40 6.52
CA ALA A 29 7.34 5.48 5.07
C ALA A 29 6.50 4.36 4.46
N ALA A 30 6.57 3.14 5.01
CA ALA A 30 5.76 2.01 4.57
C ALA A 30 4.27 2.22 4.87
N MET A 31 3.90 2.82 6.00
CA MET A 31 2.48 3.16 6.28
C MET A 31 1.92 4.14 5.24
N ILE A 32 2.71 5.13 4.81
CA ILE A 32 2.34 6.05 3.73
C ILE A 32 2.25 5.32 2.39
N ALA A 33 3.25 4.49 2.04
CA ALA A 33 3.25 3.72 0.80
C ALA A 33 2.07 2.75 0.73
N ALA A 34 1.74 2.09 1.84
CA ALA A 34 0.58 1.23 1.97
C ALA A 34 -0.73 1.99 1.83
N TYR A 35 -0.83 3.20 2.38
CA TYR A 35 -1.99 4.05 2.17
C TYR A 35 -2.17 4.35 0.68
N TYR A 36 -1.10 4.74 -0.02
CA TYR A 36 -1.14 4.96 -1.46
C TYR A 36 -1.47 3.69 -2.25
N ASP A 37 -0.94 2.52 -1.86
CA ASP A 37 -1.29 1.22 -2.46
C ASP A 37 -2.80 0.96 -2.44
N ASN A 38 -3.44 1.32 -1.33
CA ASN A 38 -4.88 1.17 -1.13
C ASN A 38 -5.70 2.35 -1.69
N ASN A 39 -5.07 3.43 -2.13
CA ASN A 39 -5.73 4.68 -2.52
C ASN A 39 -5.15 5.25 -3.82
N GLY A 40 -5.20 4.46 -4.90
CA GLY A 40 -4.99 4.97 -6.25
C GLY A 40 -3.62 4.78 -6.86
N TYR A 41 -2.65 4.31 -6.08
CA TYR A 41 -1.28 4.08 -6.53
C TYR A 41 -0.93 2.59 -6.40
N PRO A 42 -1.42 1.74 -7.32
CA PRO A 42 -1.16 0.30 -7.29
C PRO A 42 0.26 0.01 -7.69
N ASN A 43 0.91 -1.00 -7.08
CA ASN A 43 2.35 -1.31 -7.25
C ASN A 43 3.24 -0.61 -6.22
N MET A 44 2.68 -0.05 -5.13
CA MET A 44 3.44 0.32 -3.93
C MET A 44 3.80 -0.92 -3.11
N TYR A 45 2.99 -1.97 -3.22
CA TYR A 45 3.31 -3.32 -2.77
C TYR A 45 3.22 -4.27 -3.97
N THR A 46 4.18 -5.19 -4.07
CA THR A 46 4.33 -6.11 -5.22
C THR A 46 4.32 -7.57 -4.81
N GLY A 47 4.13 -7.86 -3.53
CA GLY A 47 4.12 -9.22 -3.01
C GLY A 47 2.77 -9.91 -3.23
N PRO A 48 2.71 -11.24 -3.07
CA PRO A 48 1.50 -12.02 -3.34
C PRO A 48 0.45 -11.97 -2.22
N THR A 49 0.79 -11.50 -1.02
CA THR A 49 -0.11 -11.53 0.14
C THR A 49 -1.32 -10.62 -0.08
N ASN A 50 -2.47 -11.01 0.49
CA ASN A 50 -3.72 -10.24 0.43
C ASN A 50 -4.12 -9.85 -1.01
N GLY A 51 -3.87 -10.76 -1.97
CA GLY A 51 -4.22 -10.55 -3.37
C GLY A 51 -3.39 -9.46 -4.07
N GLY A 52 -2.18 -9.17 -3.57
CA GLY A 52 -1.32 -8.14 -4.15
C GLY A 52 -1.59 -6.71 -3.66
N VAL A 53 -2.40 -6.56 -2.60
CA VAL A 53 -2.70 -5.26 -1.99
C VAL A 53 -2.19 -5.23 -0.56
N MET A 54 -1.43 -4.19 -0.21
CA MET A 54 -0.80 -4.07 1.09
C MET A 54 -1.84 -4.07 2.23
N PRO A 55 -1.78 -5.01 3.18
CA PRO A 55 -2.64 -5.01 4.36
C PRO A 55 -2.54 -3.71 5.17
N VAL A 56 -3.67 -3.18 5.65
CA VAL A 56 -3.70 -1.99 6.55
C VAL A 56 -3.12 -2.27 7.95
N SER A 57 -2.80 -3.52 8.25
CA SER A 57 -2.13 -3.98 9.47
C SER A 57 -1.20 -5.14 9.14
N ASP A 58 -0.07 -5.23 9.82
CA ASP A 58 0.80 -6.41 9.74
C ASP A 58 0.29 -7.57 10.63
N MET A 59 -0.86 -7.42 11.29
CA MET A 59 -1.54 -8.46 12.07
C MET A 59 -2.82 -8.95 11.37
N TYR A 60 -3.12 -10.24 11.45
CA TYR A 60 -4.38 -10.81 10.90
C TYR A 60 -5.63 -10.24 11.58
N ALA A 61 -5.51 -9.90 12.85
CA ALA A 61 -6.55 -9.20 13.61
C ALA A 61 -5.90 -8.38 14.72
N PRO A 62 -6.53 -7.26 15.13
CA PRO A 62 -6.14 -6.55 16.34
C PRO A 62 -6.00 -7.51 17.52
N TYR A 63 -4.87 -7.48 18.22
CA TYR A 63 -4.58 -8.33 19.39
C TYR A 63 -4.45 -9.85 19.14
N SER A 64 -4.46 -10.30 17.88
CA SER A 64 -4.29 -11.73 17.56
C SER A 64 -2.91 -12.30 17.94
N GLY A 65 -1.93 -11.43 18.17
CA GLY A 65 -0.53 -11.82 18.40
C GLY A 65 0.13 -12.54 17.21
N THR A 66 -0.55 -12.59 16.05
CA THR A 66 -0.09 -13.33 14.87
C THR A 66 0.06 -12.36 13.70
N TYR A 67 1.28 -12.29 13.17
CA TYR A 67 1.62 -11.42 12.05
C TYR A 67 1.30 -12.08 10.72
N VAL A 68 0.86 -11.27 9.75
CA VAL A 68 0.50 -11.67 8.38
C VAL A 68 1.67 -12.39 7.68
N TRP A 69 2.89 -11.92 7.90
CA TRP A 69 4.11 -12.50 7.34
C TRP A 69 4.94 -13.27 8.39
N GLY A 70 4.36 -13.55 9.55
CA GLY A 70 5.08 -14.11 10.69
C GLY A 70 6.08 -13.12 11.32
N SER A 71 6.92 -13.64 12.21
CA SER A 71 7.95 -12.88 12.91
C SER A 71 9.31 -13.53 12.74
N TRP A 72 10.36 -12.76 13.01
CA TRP A 72 11.75 -13.20 13.09
C TRP A 72 12.37 -12.72 14.39
N ASN A 73 13.49 -13.32 14.78
CA ASN A 73 14.19 -13.00 16.02
C ASN A 73 15.68 -12.80 15.72
N ASP A 74 16.27 -11.74 16.26
CA ASP A 74 17.69 -11.40 16.08
C ASP A 74 18.60 -12.00 17.17
N GLY A 75 18.04 -12.85 18.04
CA GLY A 75 18.70 -13.39 19.23
C GLY A 75 18.38 -12.63 20.52
N SER A 76 17.83 -11.41 20.43
CA SER A 76 17.38 -10.60 21.57
C SER A 76 15.87 -10.41 21.53
N ASP A 77 15.38 -9.85 20.43
CA ASP A 77 14.01 -9.34 20.30
C ASP A 77 13.31 -9.98 19.10
N SER A 78 11.98 -9.92 19.10
CA SER A 78 11.15 -10.48 18.04
C SER A 78 10.43 -9.38 17.30
N TYR A 79 10.49 -9.45 15.97
CA TYR A 79 9.99 -8.41 15.07
C TYR A 79 9.07 -9.01 14.00
N PRO A 80 8.08 -8.26 13.48
CA PRO A 80 7.29 -8.70 12.33
C PRO A 80 8.13 -8.75 11.05
N ASN A 81 7.73 -9.59 10.10
CA ASN A 81 8.34 -9.71 8.77
C ASN A 81 7.63 -8.85 7.71
N ASN A 82 7.48 -7.54 7.92
CA ASN A 82 6.77 -6.70 6.97
C ASN A 82 7.65 -6.38 5.73
N PRO A 83 7.35 -6.94 4.54
CA PRO A 83 8.24 -6.90 3.37
C PRO A 83 8.27 -5.53 2.67
N LEU A 84 7.30 -4.65 2.96
CA LEU A 84 7.29 -3.28 2.47
C LEU A 84 8.23 -2.39 3.30
N ILE A 85 8.46 -2.73 4.57
CA ILE A 85 9.36 -2.02 5.47
C ILE A 85 10.80 -2.46 5.21
N ALA A 86 11.04 -3.76 5.28
CA ALA A 86 12.36 -4.39 5.17
C ALA A 86 12.19 -5.80 4.59
N SER A 87 12.94 -6.13 3.53
CA SER A 87 12.85 -7.43 2.88
C SER A 87 13.63 -8.49 3.64
N HIS A 88 13.22 -9.77 3.54
CA HIS A 88 13.81 -10.89 4.27
C HIS A 88 13.69 -12.17 3.44
N ASP A 89 14.75 -12.96 3.38
CA ASP A 89 14.79 -14.22 2.63
C ASP A 89 13.65 -15.17 3.04
N GLY A 90 12.97 -15.74 2.04
CA GLY A 90 11.84 -16.65 2.21
C GLY A 90 10.51 -15.98 2.57
N ILE A 91 10.47 -14.66 2.73
CA ILE A 91 9.25 -13.93 3.08
C ILE A 91 8.59 -13.35 1.83
N ASP A 92 7.29 -13.58 1.69
CA ASP A 92 6.44 -12.90 0.71
C ASP A 92 6.91 -12.98 -0.76
N GLY A 93 7.49 -14.13 -1.12
CA GLY A 93 8.01 -14.40 -2.47
C GLY A 93 9.47 -13.97 -2.69
N GLN A 94 10.12 -13.37 -1.69
CA GLN A 94 11.55 -13.12 -1.70
C GLN A 94 12.32 -14.45 -1.61
N VAL A 95 13.25 -14.68 -2.54
CA VAL A 95 14.03 -15.95 -2.65
C VAL A 95 15.54 -15.74 -2.53
N VAL A 96 15.95 -14.53 -2.17
CA VAL A 96 17.33 -14.15 -1.89
C VAL A 96 17.33 -13.27 -0.64
N ARG A 97 18.50 -13.10 -0.02
CA ARG A 97 18.71 -12.17 1.10
C ARG A 97 18.13 -10.79 0.81
N GLY A 98 17.56 -10.17 1.83
CA GLY A 98 16.98 -8.83 1.77
C GLY A 98 17.58 -7.88 2.81
N SER A 99 16.86 -6.81 3.08
CA SER A 99 17.22 -5.75 4.03
C SER A 99 17.59 -6.27 5.41
N ILE A 100 16.78 -7.17 5.96
CA ILE A 100 17.02 -7.74 7.30
C ILE A 100 18.27 -8.62 7.29
N ASP A 101 18.42 -9.47 6.28
CA ASP A 101 19.56 -10.40 6.17
C ASP A 101 20.90 -9.67 6.00
N ASP A 102 20.90 -8.59 5.23
CA ASP A 102 22.12 -7.91 4.84
C ASP A 102 22.55 -6.86 5.84
N TYR A 103 21.62 -6.13 6.46
CA TYR A 103 21.93 -4.91 7.22
C TYR A 103 21.67 -5.02 8.72
N TRP A 104 20.92 -6.01 9.22
CA TRP A 104 20.57 -6.06 10.63
C TRP A 104 21.49 -6.94 11.47
N VAL A 105 22.04 -6.39 12.55
CA VAL A 105 22.73 -7.12 13.62
C VAL A 105 21.86 -7.17 14.88
N SER A 106 21.52 -6.01 15.43
CA SER A 106 20.69 -5.83 16.63
C SER A 106 20.38 -4.35 16.83
N TYR A 107 19.25 -4.01 17.44
CA TYR A 107 18.84 -2.62 17.64
C TYR A 107 19.95 -1.72 18.23
N GLY A 108 20.25 -0.62 17.53
CA GLY A 108 21.26 0.37 17.92
C GLY A 108 22.71 -0.06 17.69
N SER A 109 22.95 -1.19 17.02
CA SER A 109 24.30 -1.61 16.62
C SER A 109 24.89 -0.67 15.57
N GLY A 110 26.13 -0.25 15.79
CA GLY A 110 26.96 0.42 14.77
C GLY A 110 28.03 -0.48 14.19
N ALA A 111 27.87 -1.81 14.32
CA ALA A 111 28.78 -2.76 13.68
C ALA A 111 28.63 -2.71 12.15
N ASN A 112 29.63 -3.21 11.43
CA ASN A 112 29.50 -3.40 10.00
C ASN A 112 28.38 -4.38 9.69
N ASP A 113 27.64 -4.09 8.62
CA ASP A 113 26.51 -4.89 8.16
C ASP A 113 26.90 -6.36 7.92
N PRO A 114 25.99 -7.32 8.19
CA PRO A 114 26.17 -8.74 7.91
C PRO A 114 26.75 -9.06 6.52
N PHE A 115 26.33 -8.38 5.46
CA PHE A 115 26.86 -8.66 4.11
C PHE A 115 28.34 -8.32 3.97
N ILE A 116 28.80 -7.26 4.65
CA ILE A 116 30.21 -6.86 4.68
C ILE A 116 31.00 -7.87 5.50
N THR A 117 30.55 -8.13 6.74
CA THR A 117 31.27 -8.99 7.69
C THR A 117 31.42 -10.42 7.20
N ASN A 118 30.40 -10.94 6.51
CA ASN A 118 30.42 -12.29 5.95
C ASN A 118 30.85 -12.33 4.48
N SER A 119 31.15 -11.18 3.87
CA SER A 119 31.66 -11.07 2.49
C SER A 119 30.77 -11.74 1.45
N TRP A 120 29.44 -11.65 1.61
CA TRP A 120 28.49 -12.07 0.57
C TRP A 120 28.04 -10.88 -0.28
N LEU A 121 27.41 -11.16 -1.41
CA LEU A 121 26.89 -10.13 -2.30
C LEU A 121 25.67 -9.45 -1.65
N GLU A 122 25.74 -8.13 -1.51
CA GLU A 122 24.61 -7.28 -1.10
C GLU A 122 23.44 -7.44 -2.07
N HIS A 123 22.22 -7.51 -1.54
CA HIS A 123 21.03 -7.58 -2.36
C HIS A 123 20.80 -6.28 -3.13
N THR A 124 20.06 -6.38 -4.24
CA THR A 124 19.62 -5.21 -5.00
C THR A 124 18.34 -4.66 -4.36
N PRO A 125 18.25 -3.35 -4.05
CA PRO A 125 17.03 -2.74 -3.53
C PRO A 125 15.80 -3.10 -4.37
N GLY A 126 14.71 -3.45 -3.70
CA GLY A 126 13.53 -4.02 -4.36
C GLY A 126 12.23 -3.58 -3.71
N THR A 127 11.61 -4.49 -2.96
CA THR A 127 10.26 -4.30 -2.41
C THR A 127 10.23 -3.38 -1.18
N ALA A 128 11.33 -3.25 -0.45
CA ALA A 128 11.34 -2.58 0.83
C ALA A 128 11.74 -1.10 0.71
N VAL A 129 10.93 -0.21 1.31
CA VAL A 129 11.23 1.23 1.34
C VAL A 129 12.50 1.53 2.14
N GLY A 130 12.82 0.71 3.16
CA GLY A 130 14.04 0.85 3.97
C GLY A 130 15.34 0.81 3.17
N ASP A 131 15.39 0.04 2.07
CA ASP A 131 16.59 -0.07 1.23
C ASP A 131 16.93 1.24 0.51
N TYR A 132 15.88 1.96 0.10
CA TYR A 132 16.01 3.24 -0.58
C TYR A 132 16.30 4.36 0.40
N MET A 133 15.76 4.26 1.62
CA MET A 133 16.02 5.20 2.72
C MET A 133 17.37 4.99 3.41
N LYS A 134 18.14 3.96 3.02
CA LYS A 134 19.41 3.57 3.65
C LYS A 134 19.29 3.22 5.13
N THR A 135 18.08 2.88 5.56
CA THR A 135 17.79 2.53 6.96
C THR A 135 18.69 1.37 7.40
N SER A 136 19.31 1.51 8.57
CA SER A 136 20.23 0.52 9.17
C SER A 136 21.50 0.19 8.37
N GLN A 137 21.79 0.87 7.25
CA GLN A 137 22.96 0.52 6.43
C GLN A 137 24.23 1.21 6.97
N SER A 138 25.16 0.42 7.51
CA SER A 138 26.42 0.88 8.10
C SER A 138 27.34 1.64 7.11
N LEU A 139 27.27 1.34 5.80
CA LEU A 139 28.02 2.08 4.77
C LEU A 139 27.64 3.56 4.66
N TYR A 140 26.46 3.93 5.16
CA TYR A 140 25.95 5.30 5.21
C TYR A 140 25.92 5.84 6.65
N GLU A 141 26.70 5.23 7.54
CA GLU A 141 26.82 5.62 8.95
C GLU A 141 25.49 5.54 9.74
N ASN A 142 24.50 4.82 9.23
CA ASN A 142 23.31 4.48 9.98
C ASN A 142 23.64 3.32 10.93
N ILE A 143 23.22 3.46 12.19
CA ILE A 143 23.14 2.33 13.13
C ILE A 143 21.82 1.58 12.91
N ASP A 144 21.75 0.33 13.34
CA ASP A 144 20.54 -0.50 13.25
C ASP A 144 19.33 0.19 13.88
N GLY A 145 18.29 0.42 13.07
CA GLY A 145 17.08 1.10 13.49
C GLY A 145 17.02 2.59 13.14
N SER A 146 18.09 3.15 12.53
CA SER A 146 18.21 4.58 12.25
C SER A 146 18.17 4.93 10.76
N THR A 147 17.86 6.19 10.47
CA THR A 147 17.82 6.78 9.13
C THR A 147 18.15 8.27 9.22
N TRP A 148 18.93 8.78 8.28
CA TRP A 148 19.26 10.20 8.21
C TRP A 148 18.14 11.04 7.57
N PHE A 149 17.92 12.23 8.10
CA PHE A 149 17.12 13.28 7.48
C PHE A 149 17.89 14.58 7.54
N TYR A 150 18.11 15.18 6.37
CA TYR A 150 18.81 16.44 6.21
C TYR A 150 17.80 17.57 6.08
N TYR A 151 18.17 18.75 6.57
CA TYR A 151 17.32 19.94 6.52
C TYR A 151 18.12 21.18 6.18
N ALA A 152 17.46 22.16 5.58
CA ALA A 152 18.04 23.47 5.34
C ALA A 152 17.92 24.34 6.61
N PHE A 153 18.91 25.19 6.86
CA PHE A 153 18.82 26.15 7.96
C PHE A 153 17.70 27.17 7.73
N GLY A 154 17.05 27.59 8.83
CA GLY A 154 15.96 28.55 8.76
C GLY A 154 14.67 27.90 8.31
N ASN A 155 13.80 28.66 7.66
CA ASN A 155 12.46 28.20 7.25
C ASN A 155 12.39 27.65 5.82
N SER A 156 13.53 27.47 5.15
CA SER A 156 13.56 27.03 3.76
C SER A 156 13.24 25.54 3.64
N LYS A 157 12.56 25.17 2.54
CA LYS A 157 12.39 23.78 2.14
C LYS A 157 13.73 23.26 1.58
N LEU A 158 14.26 22.17 2.14
CA LEU A 158 15.35 21.43 1.49
C LEU A 158 14.73 20.51 0.44
N GLN A 159 14.93 20.85 -0.84
CA GLN A 159 14.41 20.08 -1.97
C GLN A 159 15.22 18.81 -2.19
N CYS A 160 14.57 17.72 -2.59
CA CYS A 160 15.21 16.43 -2.88
C CYS A 160 16.29 16.50 -3.97
N SER A 161 16.22 17.48 -4.88
CA SER A 161 17.30 17.73 -5.85
C SER A 161 18.63 18.14 -5.22
N SER A 162 18.61 18.55 -3.95
CA SER A 162 19.77 19.04 -3.19
C SER A 162 20.10 18.16 -1.99
N MET A 163 19.34 17.07 -1.77
CA MET A 163 19.57 16.13 -0.68
C MET A 163 20.66 15.11 -1.07
N PRO A 164 21.45 14.62 -0.10
CA PRO A 164 22.36 13.51 -0.33
C PRO A 164 21.58 12.19 -0.51
N ILE A 165 22.27 11.16 -1.03
CA ILE A 165 21.63 9.89 -1.42
C ILE A 165 21.09 9.07 -0.23
N ASP A 166 21.63 9.31 0.95
CA ASP A 166 21.29 8.67 2.23
C ASP A 166 20.21 9.40 3.02
N ASP A 167 19.64 10.48 2.47
CA ASP A 167 18.50 11.16 3.06
C ASP A 167 17.22 10.31 2.94
N GLY A 168 16.51 10.13 4.05
CA GLY A 168 15.28 9.34 4.10
C GLY A 168 14.12 9.91 3.26
N THR A 169 14.02 11.24 3.11
CA THR A 169 13.05 11.87 2.19
C THR A 169 13.43 11.60 0.74
N TYR A 170 14.70 11.73 0.39
CA TYR A 170 15.21 11.38 -0.94
C TYR A 170 15.01 9.89 -1.26
N GLY A 171 15.29 9.01 -0.30
CA GLY A 171 15.06 7.57 -0.42
C GLY A 171 13.60 7.22 -0.69
N ARG A 172 12.65 7.88 -0.02
CA ARG A 172 11.21 7.72 -0.34
C ARG A 172 10.88 8.12 -1.78
N LYS A 173 11.46 9.20 -2.29
CA LYS A 173 11.31 9.56 -3.72
C LYS A 173 11.83 8.45 -4.63
N LEU A 174 13.05 7.95 -4.38
CA LEU A 174 13.62 6.88 -5.19
C LEU A 174 12.78 5.61 -5.16
N PHE A 175 12.22 5.27 -4.00
CA PHE A 175 11.30 4.13 -3.86
C PHE A 175 10.07 4.30 -4.78
N TYR A 176 9.40 5.45 -4.74
CA TYR A 176 8.22 5.68 -5.59
C TYR A 176 8.57 5.71 -7.09
N GLU A 177 9.72 6.28 -7.47
CA GLU A 177 10.21 6.26 -8.85
C GLU A 177 10.51 4.82 -9.31
N ALA A 178 11.08 3.98 -8.44
CA ALA A 178 11.29 2.56 -8.72
C ALA A 178 9.98 1.76 -8.89
N ARG A 179 8.88 2.23 -8.28
CA ARG A 179 7.52 1.69 -8.50
C ARG A 179 6.85 2.23 -9.76
N GLY A 180 7.53 3.11 -10.51
CA GLY A 180 7.06 3.68 -11.77
C GLY A 180 6.25 4.96 -11.64
N TYR A 181 6.21 5.58 -10.45
CA TYR A 181 5.50 6.84 -10.26
C TYR A 181 6.39 8.05 -10.51
N THR A 182 5.76 9.14 -10.93
CA THR A 182 6.40 10.45 -11.03
C THR A 182 6.17 11.23 -9.74
N VAL A 183 7.27 11.66 -9.11
CA VAL A 183 7.25 12.52 -7.93
C VAL A 183 7.16 13.98 -8.36
N THR A 184 6.19 14.72 -7.82
CA THR A 184 5.85 16.09 -8.21
C THR A 184 6.36 17.15 -7.24
N ASP A 185 6.37 16.85 -5.94
CA ASP A 185 6.98 17.66 -4.89
C ASP A 185 7.76 16.76 -3.93
N CYS A 186 8.91 17.22 -3.45
CA CYS A 186 9.78 16.41 -2.59
C CYS A 186 10.71 17.30 -1.77
N PHE A 187 10.43 17.42 -0.48
CA PHE A 187 11.23 18.25 0.42
C PHE A 187 11.13 17.85 1.90
N TYR A 188 12.13 18.28 2.66
CA TYR A 188 12.05 18.38 4.12
C TYR A 188 11.94 19.85 4.53
N GLN A 189 11.13 20.15 5.55
CA GLN A 189 11.09 21.49 6.14
C GLN A 189 10.89 21.42 7.65
N GLN A 190 11.59 22.28 8.40
CA GLN A 190 11.34 22.46 9.82
C GLN A 190 9.95 23.09 10.04
N THR A 191 9.27 22.70 11.12
CA THR A 191 7.94 23.21 11.45
C THR A 191 7.99 24.60 12.08
N ASP A 192 6.86 25.31 12.06
CA ASP A 192 6.70 26.67 12.57
C ASP A 192 7.00 26.83 14.08
N ASN A 193 6.91 25.75 14.86
CA ASN A 193 7.34 25.72 16.26
C ASN A 193 8.88 25.72 16.43
N LYS A 194 9.62 25.30 15.39
CA LYS A 194 11.10 25.33 15.40
C LYS A 194 11.65 26.60 14.80
N VAL A 195 11.00 27.12 13.76
CA VAL A 195 11.46 28.30 13.03
C VAL A 195 10.29 29.11 12.50
N SER A 196 10.34 30.43 12.69
CA SER A 196 9.30 31.32 12.18
C SER A 196 9.17 31.23 10.65
N GLY A 197 7.95 30.97 10.16
CA GLY A 197 7.67 30.74 8.75
C GLY A 197 8.02 29.33 8.25
N GLY A 198 8.36 28.40 9.15
CA GLY A 198 8.44 26.98 8.83
C GLY A 198 7.07 26.38 8.48
N PHE A 199 7.06 25.08 8.20
CA PHE A 199 5.82 24.37 7.84
C PHE A 199 4.80 24.46 8.97
N SER A 200 3.60 24.95 8.67
CA SER A 200 2.61 25.34 9.67
C SER A 200 1.53 24.30 9.89
N LEU A 201 0.74 24.47 10.96
CA LEU A 201 -0.49 23.68 11.15
C LEU A 201 -1.44 23.81 9.96
N LEU A 202 -1.53 24.98 9.34
CA LEU A 202 -2.38 25.20 8.16
C LEU A 202 -1.88 24.40 6.96
N ASP A 203 -0.57 24.30 6.77
CA ASP A 203 0.01 23.49 5.70
C ASP A 203 -0.28 22.01 5.94
N PHE A 204 -0.07 21.51 7.18
CA PHE A 204 -0.41 20.12 7.55
C PHE A 204 -1.88 19.81 7.28
N GLN A 205 -2.75 20.71 7.71
CA GLN A 205 -4.18 20.63 7.53
C GLN A 205 -4.57 20.58 6.03
N ALA A 206 -3.89 21.35 5.19
CA ALA A 206 -4.08 21.33 3.73
C ALA A 206 -3.61 20.01 3.09
N GLU A 207 -2.51 19.42 3.57
CA GLU A 207 -2.06 18.09 3.14
C GLU A 207 -3.14 17.02 3.41
N ILE A 208 -3.68 16.99 4.63
CA ILE A 208 -4.73 16.04 5.00
C ILE A 208 -6.00 16.25 4.15
N ASP A 209 -6.43 17.50 3.94
CA ASP A 209 -7.61 17.79 3.11
C ASP A 209 -7.42 17.34 1.65
N ALA A 210 -6.19 17.39 1.15
CA ALA A 210 -5.82 16.93 -0.19
C ALA A 210 -5.66 15.40 -0.28
N GLY A 211 -5.86 14.67 0.82
CA GLY A 211 -5.70 13.22 0.83
C GLY A 211 -4.25 12.76 1.04
N HIS A 212 -3.35 13.63 1.50
CA HIS A 212 -1.93 13.32 1.63
C HIS A 212 -1.54 13.13 3.10
N PRO A 213 -1.08 11.93 3.50
CA PRO A 213 -0.49 11.74 4.81
C PRO A 213 0.91 12.38 4.87
N VAL A 214 1.29 12.82 6.07
CA VAL A 214 2.54 13.57 6.26
C VAL A 214 3.50 12.77 7.12
N LEU A 215 4.73 12.54 6.64
CA LEU A 215 5.80 11.98 7.47
C LEU A 215 6.28 13.06 8.45
N ILE A 216 6.07 12.82 9.74
CA ILE A 216 6.41 13.72 10.82
C ILE A 216 7.69 13.23 11.51
N ASN A 217 8.65 14.13 11.67
CA ASN A 217 9.85 13.86 12.46
C ASN A 217 9.76 14.59 13.80
N VAL A 218 9.87 13.82 14.88
CA VAL A 218 10.07 14.32 16.24
C VAL A 218 11.47 13.94 16.73
N THR A 219 11.89 14.43 17.89
CA THR A 219 13.23 14.10 18.42
C THR A 219 13.45 12.59 18.56
N GLY A 220 14.35 12.06 17.72
CA GLY A 220 14.77 10.66 17.71
C GLY A 220 13.69 9.68 17.26
N HIS A 221 12.66 10.12 16.54
CA HIS A 221 11.57 9.25 16.07
C HIS A 221 10.85 9.83 14.83
N SER A 222 10.38 8.95 13.95
CA SER A 222 9.51 9.31 12.82
C SER A 222 8.12 8.68 13.00
N MET A 223 7.09 9.41 12.61
CA MET A 223 5.68 9.01 12.69
C MET A 223 4.94 9.48 11.44
N VAL A 224 3.65 9.17 11.33
CA VAL A 224 2.80 9.66 10.23
C VAL A 224 1.62 10.43 10.79
N GLY A 225 1.42 11.67 10.33
CA GLY A 225 0.18 12.40 10.55
C GLY A 225 -0.83 12.06 9.46
N PHE A 226 -2.05 11.70 9.86
CA PHE A 226 -3.11 11.25 8.94
C PHE A 226 -4.47 11.94 9.19
N GLY A 227 -4.51 12.93 10.07
CA GLY A 227 -5.73 13.66 10.38
C GLY A 227 -5.51 14.80 11.37
N TYR A 228 -6.54 15.60 11.60
CA TYR A 228 -6.54 16.64 12.62
C TYR A 228 -7.94 16.93 13.16
N ASN A 229 -8.01 17.58 14.33
CA ASN A 229 -9.19 18.22 14.92
C ASN A 229 -8.73 19.51 15.61
N GLY A 230 -9.00 20.67 14.99
CA GLY A 230 -8.35 21.93 15.34
C GLY A 230 -6.83 21.80 15.31
N SER A 231 -6.16 22.08 16.44
CA SER A 231 -4.69 21.92 16.60
C SER A 231 -4.23 20.53 17.03
N THR A 232 -5.14 19.59 17.28
CA THR A 232 -4.78 18.21 17.60
C THR A 232 -4.59 17.46 16.29
N ILE A 233 -3.40 16.89 16.08
CA ILE A 233 -3.14 16.04 14.92
C ILE A 233 -3.22 14.57 15.33
N TYR A 234 -3.84 13.75 14.47
CA TYR A 234 -3.89 12.31 14.62
C TYR A 234 -2.66 11.69 13.98
N ILE A 235 -2.05 10.75 14.69
CA ILE A 235 -0.78 10.15 14.30
C ILE A 235 -0.87 8.62 14.29
N ARG A 236 -0.15 8.01 13.35
CA ARG A 236 0.30 6.64 13.45
C ARG A 236 1.70 6.61 13.99
N ASP A 237 1.81 5.90 15.09
CA ASP A 237 3.09 5.54 15.67
C ASP A 237 3.57 4.22 15.07
N THR A 238 4.85 3.89 15.26
CA THR A 238 5.49 2.72 14.67
C THR A 238 5.56 1.54 15.63
N TRP A 239 4.95 1.59 16.81
CA TRP A 239 4.93 0.49 17.79
C TRP A 239 3.56 -0.19 17.89
N ASN A 240 2.62 0.12 16.99
CA ASN A 240 1.26 -0.41 17.09
C ASN A 240 0.68 -0.73 15.71
N SER A 241 0.25 -1.97 15.54
CA SER A 241 -0.35 -2.43 14.29
C SER A 241 -1.88 -2.31 14.22
N ASN A 242 -2.56 -1.86 15.28
CA ASN A 242 -4.01 -1.80 15.30
C ASN A 242 -4.50 -0.44 14.75
N PRO A 243 -5.08 -0.39 13.52
CA PRO A 243 -5.54 0.87 12.93
C PRO A 243 -6.69 1.53 13.71
N ASN A 244 -7.37 0.79 14.60
CA ASN A 244 -8.43 1.34 15.45
C ASN A 244 -7.89 2.16 16.63
N ASN A 245 -6.60 2.01 16.97
CA ASN A 245 -5.99 2.83 18.00
C ASN A 245 -5.76 4.24 17.46
N ASN A 246 -6.20 5.23 18.23
CA ASN A 246 -6.05 6.64 17.91
C ASN A 246 -4.99 7.24 18.81
N TYR A 247 -3.86 7.62 18.23
CA TYR A 247 -2.84 8.43 18.88
C TYR A 247 -2.93 9.86 18.36
N SER A 248 -2.55 10.81 19.20
CA SER A 248 -2.61 12.22 18.85
C SER A 248 -1.59 13.05 19.62
N MET A 249 -1.20 14.19 19.05
CA MET A 249 -0.49 15.24 19.76
C MET A 249 -1.00 16.61 19.33
N THR A 250 -0.78 17.64 20.14
CA THR A 250 -1.02 19.03 19.72
C THR A 250 0.10 19.46 18.78
N TRP A 251 -0.24 20.11 17.66
CA TRP A 251 0.74 20.69 16.75
C TRP A 251 1.71 21.63 17.48
N GLY A 252 2.99 21.53 17.15
CA GLY A 252 4.08 22.25 17.83
C GLY A 252 4.40 21.76 19.25
N GLY A 253 3.68 20.77 19.76
CA GLY A 253 3.91 20.16 21.06
C GLY A 253 4.89 18.99 21.02
N THR A 254 4.72 18.07 21.96
CA THR A 254 5.52 16.85 22.08
C THR A 254 4.65 15.59 22.01
N TYR A 255 5.19 14.51 21.47
CA TYR A 255 4.63 13.17 21.61
C TYR A 255 5.59 12.29 22.42
N ASP A 256 5.11 11.70 23.52
CA ASP A 256 5.93 10.92 24.45
C ASP A 256 7.24 11.65 24.88
N GLY A 257 7.13 12.95 25.13
CA GLY A 257 8.28 13.81 25.49
C GLY A 257 9.21 14.19 24.32
N ARG A 258 8.91 13.76 23.09
CA ARG A 258 9.69 14.06 21.88
C ARG A 258 9.12 15.28 21.17
N GLU A 259 9.95 16.29 20.94
CA GLU A 259 9.55 17.56 20.31
C GLU A 259 9.31 17.40 18.80
N LEU A 260 8.27 18.05 18.27
CA LEU A 260 8.06 18.19 16.81
C LEU A 260 9.19 18.99 16.16
N LEU A 261 9.88 18.41 15.18
CA LEU A 261 11.04 19.02 14.52
C LEU A 261 10.75 19.52 13.10
N GLY A 262 10.11 18.67 12.29
CA GLY A 262 9.99 18.92 10.86
C GLY A 262 9.14 17.86 10.18
N ILE A 263 8.86 18.10 8.91
CA ILE A 263 8.08 17.20 8.07
C ILE A 263 8.84 16.85 6.80
N SER A 264 8.52 15.68 6.26
CA SER A 264 9.07 15.17 5.01
C SER A 264 7.92 14.94 4.03
N ILE A 265 7.84 15.76 3.00
CA ILE A 265 6.83 15.67 1.94
C ILE A 265 7.42 14.99 0.72
N VAL A 266 6.68 14.03 0.17
CA VAL A 266 6.93 13.42 -1.15
C VAL A 266 5.56 13.20 -1.78
N HIS A 267 5.23 13.99 -2.80
CA HIS A 267 3.97 13.91 -3.53
C HIS A 267 4.15 13.16 -4.83
N LEU A 268 3.12 12.40 -5.19
CA LEU A 268 3.02 11.70 -6.45
C LEU A 268 2.15 12.50 -7.41
N THR A 269 2.21 12.12 -8.68
CA THR A 269 1.31 12.69 -9.69
C THR A 269 -0.08 12.10 -9.53
N GLU A 270 -1.06 12.93 -9.17
CA GLU A 270 -2.48 12.58 -9.17
C GLU A 270 -3.03 12.44 -10.61
N PRO A 271 -4.13 11.69 -10.84
CA PRO A 271 -4.79 11.60 -12.13
C PRO A 271 -5.23 12.99 -12.54
N SER A 272 -4.99 13.30 -13.81
CA SER A 272 -5.34 14.57 -14.43
C SER A 272 -6.52 14.44 -15.39
N SER A 273 -6.98 13.21 -15.65
CA SER A 273 -8.17 12.93 -16.45
C SER A 273 -8.89 11.66 -15.98
N ALA A 274 -10.04 11.40 -16.58
CA ALA A 274 -10.71 10.10 -16.52
C ALA A 274 -9.74 8.94 -16.85
N PRO A 275 -10.02 7.71 -16.39
CA PRO A 275 -9.27 6.54 -16.79
C PRO A 275 -9.22 6.37 -18.32
N GLY A 276 -8.17 5.74 -18.83
CA GLY A 276 -8.02 5.49 -20.27
C GLY A 276 -8.98 4.43 -20.79
N ALA A 277 -9.24 4.45 -22.10
CA ALA A 277 -10.01 3.40 -22.74
C ALA A 277 -9.32 2.02 -22.56
N PHE A 278 -10.11 0.99 -22.31
CA PHE A 278 -9.66 -0.40 -22.18
C PHE A 278 -10.75 -1.36 -22.68
N THR A 279 -10.39 -2.63 -22.90
CA THR A 279 -11.28 -3.63 -23.50
C THR A 279 -11.40 -4.87 -22.66
N LYS A 280 -12.60 -5.48 -22.64
CA LYS A 280 -12.80 -6.85 -22.15
C LYS A 280 -12.06 -7.86 -23.05
N SER A 281 -11.66 -9.00 -22.49
CA SER A 281 -10.91 -10.03 -23.23
C SER A 281 -11.48 -11.44 -23.08
N SER A 282 -11.99 -11.79 -21.89
CA SER A 282 -12.62 -13.10 -21.63
C SER A 282 -13.69 -12.97 -20.54
N PRO A 283 -14.77 -13.76 -20.56
CA PRO A 283 -15.23 -14.54 -21.71
C PRO A 283 -15.50 -13.64 -22.93
N SER A 284 -15.27 -14.14 -24.15
CA SER A 284 -15.62 -13.38 -25.36
C SER A 284 -17.13 -13.18 -25.43
N ASP A 285 -17.58 -12.09 -26.06
CA ASP A 285 -19.00 -11.85 -26.26
C ASP A 285 -19.69 -13.03 -26.98
N ALA A 286 -20.88 -13.39 -26.51
CA ALA A 286 -21.67 -14.54 -26.91
C ALA A 286 -20.98 -15.92 -26.77
N ALA A 287 -19.98 -16.07 -25.89
CA ALA A 287 -19.36 -17.36 -25.62
C ALA A 287 -20.36 -18.37 -25.02
N THR A 288 -20.28 -19.64 -25.42
CA THR A 288 -21.20 -20.69 -24.94
C THR A 288 -20.45 -21.89 -24.38
N GLY A 289 -21.09 -22.64 -23.48
CA GLY A 289 -20.53 -23.90 -22.97
C GLY A 289 -19.38 -23.70 -21.99
N LEU A 290 -19.33 -22.55 -21.32
CA LEU A 290 -18.31 -22.28 -20.30
C LEU A 290 -18.54 -23.12 -19.05
N THR A 291 -17.49 -23.35 -18.27
CA THR A 291 -17.64 -23.98 -16.96
C THR A 291 -18.47 -23.09 -16.03
N ILE A 292 -18.95 -23.64 -14.91
CA ILE A 292 -19.65 -22.85 -13.86
C ILE A 292 -18.69 -21.98 -13.02
N ASN A 293 -17.38 -22.00 -13.33
CA ASN A 293 -16.36 -21.19 -12.67
C ASN A 293 -15.47 -20.47 -13.71
N PRO A 294 -16.05 -19.62 -14.60
CA PRO A 294 -15.28 -18.95 -15.63
C PRO A 294 -14.41 -17.83 -15.06
N THR A 295 -13.33 -17.48 -15.76
CA THR A 295 -12.49 -16.31 -15.44
C THR A 295 -12.85 -15.14 -16.35
N MET A 296 -13.28 -14.03 -15.75
CA MET A 296 -13.39 -12.74 -16.43
C MET A 296 -12.03 -12.06 -16.49
N ASN A 297 -11.67 -11.51 -17.65
CA ASN A 297 -10.40 -10.82 -17.89
C ASN A 297 -10.64 -9.57 -18.75
N TRP A 298 -9.92 -8.49 -18.47
CA TRP A 298 -9.93 -7.24 -19.24
C TRP A 298 -8.53 -6.62 -19.31
N GLY A 299 -8.34 -5.64 -20.19
CA GLY A 299 -7.08 -4.90 -20.31
C GLY A 299 -6.91 -3.84 -19.22
N ALA A 300 -5.66 -3.44 -18.98
CA ALA A 300 -5.38 -2.31 -18.10
C ALA A 300 -5.84 -0.97 -18.71
N SER A 301 -6.23 -0.04 -17.86
CA SER A 301 -6.62 1.34 -18.14
C SER A 301 -5.62 2.29 -17.49
N SER A 302 -5.12 3.29 -18.24
CA SER A 302 -4.24 4.34 -17.69
C SER A 302 -4.99 5.22 -16.71
N GLN A 303 -4.33 5.77 -15.68
CA GLN A 303 -4.97 6.63 -14.65
C GLN A 303 -6.16 5.96 -13.93
N SER A 304 -6.23 4.62 -13.95
CA SER A 304 -7.15 3.84 -13.14
C SER A 304 -6.69 3.85 -11.69
N TYR A 305 -7.63 4.00 -10.75
CA TYR A 305 -7.48 3.78 -9.31
C TYR A 305 -8.17 2.47 -8.88
N GLY A 306 -8.60 1.66 -9.84
CA GLY A 306 -9.27 0.39 -9.63
C GLY A 306 -10.29 0.06 -10.72
N TYR A 307 -10.80 -1.17 -10.66
CA TYR A 307 -11.87 -1.68 -11.51
C TYR A 307 -12.99 -2.22 -10.66
N GLN A 308 -14.19 -2.11 -11.22
CA GLN A 308 -15.37 -2.76 -10.71
C GLN A 308 -15.98 -3.58 -11.83
N TYR A 309 -16.45 -4.78 -11.51
CA TYR A 309 -17.19 -5.63 -12.44
C TYR A 309 -18.60 -5.87 -11.92
N CYS A 310 -19.47 -6.28 -12.82
CA CYS A 310 -20.81 -6.71 -12.49
C CYS A 310 -21.26 -7.73 -13.53
N TYR A 311 -22.16 -8.61 -13.10
CA TYR A 311 -22.82 -9.57 -13.97
C TYR A 311 -24.19 -9.93 -13.41
N ASP A 312 -25.11 -10.27 -14.31
CA ASP A 312 -26.42 -10.80 -13.94
C ASP A 312 -27.00 -11.66 -15.07
N THR A 313 -28.24 -12.12 -14.91
CA THR A 313 -28.93 -13.03 -15.84
C THR A 313 -29.99 -12.33 -16.69
N THR A 314 -30.06 -10.99 -16.67
CA THR A 314 -31.10 -10.22 -17.36
C THR A 314 -30.46 -9.32 -18.42
N ASP A 315 -30.95 -9.40 -19.65
CA ASP A 315 -30.48 -8.54 -20.74
C ASP A 315 -31.18 -7.17 -20.68
N ASP A 316 -30.77 -6.30 -19.76
CA ASP A 316 -31.35 -4.97 -19.57
C ASP A 316 -30.34 -3.82 -19.74
N ASN A 317 -29.10 -4.12 -20.11
CA ASN A 317 -27.98 -3.17 -20.19
C ASN A 317 -27.77 -2.38 -18.90
N ALA A 318 -28.06 -2.97 -17.75
CA ALA A 318 -27.87 -2.36 -16.46
C ALA A 318 -27.02 -3.26 -15.55
N CYS A 319 -26.42 -2.64 -14.55
CA CYS A 319 -25.83 -3.36 -13.44
C CYS A 319 -26.35 -2.78 -12.14
N SER A 320 -26.90 -3.66 -11.30
CA SER A 320 -27.43 -3.29 -9.99
C SER A 320 -26.37 -3.36 -8.89
N ASN A 321 -25.36 -4.23 -9.03
CA ASN A 321 -24.34 -4.46 -8.02
C ASN A 321 -22.94 -4.51 -8.65
N TRP A 322 -22.18 -3.43 -8.47
CA TRP A 322 -20.77 -3.36 -8.86
C TRP A 322 -19.90 -3.91 -7.73
N VAL A 323 -19.01 -4.83 -8.07
CA VAL A 323 -18.07 -5.47 -7.14
C VAL A 323 -16.68 -4.92 -7.42
N ASP A 324 -16.03 -4.41 -6.38
CA ASP A 324 -14.67 -3.88 -6.45
C ASP A 324 -13.64 -5.00 -6.56
N THR A 325 -12.60 -4.76 -7.36
CA THR A 325 -11.52 -5.71 -7.61
C THR A 325 -10.15 -5.11 -7.31
N GLY A 326 -10.11 -3.89 -6.77
CA GLY A 326 -8.92 -3.07 -6.76
C GLY A 326 -8.37 -2.95 -8.17
N PHE A 327 -7.09 -3.24 -8.33
CA PHE A 327 -6.40 -3.11 -9.62
C PHE A 327 -6.32 -4.40 -10.41
N ASN A 328 -6.95 -5.46 -9.92
CA ASN A 328 -6.98 -6.73 -10.64
C ASN A 328 -7.66 -6.56 -11.99
N THR A 329 -7.06 -7.14 -13.01
CA THR A 329 -7.61 -7.17 -14.38
C THR A 329 -8.29 -8.50 -14.70
N SER A 330 -8.46 -9.35 -13.68
CA SER A 330 -9.09 -10.65 -13.79
C SER A 330 -9.84 -11.02 -12.52
N VAL A 331 -10.98 -11.71 -12.66
CA VAL A 331 -11.75 -12.28 -11.56
C VAL A 331 -12.18 -13.71 -11.90
N ASN A 332 -11.97 -14.63 -10.96
CA ASN A 332 -12.54 -15.98 -11.03
C ASN A 332 -13.95 -15.96 -10.44
N LEU A 333 -14.94 -16.27 -11.26
CA LEU A 333 -16.29 -16.53 -10.77
C LEU A 333 -16.39 -17.98 -10.28
N SER A 334 -17.34 -18.24 -9.39
CA SER A 334 -17.60 -19.58 -8.89
C SER A 334 -19.06 -19.83 -8.65
N GLY A 335 -19.52 -21.05 -8.92
CA GLY A 335 -20.87 -21.51 -8.57
C GLY A 335 -21.98 -20.91 -9.43
N LEU A 336 -21.70 -20.59 -10.69
CA LEU A 336 -22.74 -20.18 -11.63
C LEU A 336 -23.71 -21.32 -11.92
N SER A 337 -24.95 -21.00 -12.28
CA SER A 337 -25.96 -21.98 -12.67
C SER A 337 -25.61 -22.60 -14.03
N TYR A 338 -25.89 -23.88 -14.23
CA TYR A 338 -25.76 -24.56 -15.53
C TYR A 338 -26.77 -24.02 -16.55
N ASN A 339 -26.44 -24.09 -17.84
CA ASN A 339 -27.27 -23.67 -18.97
C ASN A 339 -27.94 -22.30 -18.75
N THR A 340 -27.19 -21.35 -18.20
CA THR A 340 -27.72 -20.02 -17.82
C THR A 340 -26.95 -18.94 -18.57
N PRO A 341 -27.64 -18.01 -19.26
CA PRO A 341 -27.01 -16.84 -19.85
C PRO A 341 -26.65 -15.82 -18.76
N TYR A 342 -25.50 -15.19 -18.94
CA TYR A 342 -25.00 -14.11 -18.10
C TYR A 342 -24.57 -12.94 -18.96
N PHE A 343 -24.85 -11.72 -18.49
CA PHE A 343 -24.47 -10.45 -19.08
C PHE A 343 -23.53 -9.76 -18.12
N TRP A 344 -22.42 -9.21 -18.61
CA TRP A 344 -21.41 -8.63 -17.74
C TRP A 344 -20.79 -7.37 -18.31
N GLN A 345 -20.35 -6.52 -17.39
CA GLN A 345 -19.62 -5.31 -17.68
C GLN A 345 -18.49 -5.11 -16.65
N VAL A 346 -17.48 -4.35 -17.06
CA VAL A 346 -16.41 -3.86 -16.19
C VAL A 346 -16.23 -2.36 -16.42
N ARG A 347 -15.89 -1.62 -15.37
CA ARG A 347 -15.54 -0.21 -15.43
C ARG A 347 -14.26 0.06 -14.64
N SER A 348 -13.46 0.98 -15.15
CA SER A 348 -12.30 1.55 -14.46
C SER A 348 -12.72 2.86 -13.80
N ILE A 349 -12.23 3.13 -12.60
CA ILE A 349 -12.60 4.30 -11.81
C ILE A 349 -11.37 5.08 -11.36
N ASN A 350 -11.50 6.40 -11.21
CA ASN A 350 -10.62 7.24 -10.41
C ASN A 350 -11.44 8.37 -9.74
N PRO A 351 -10.84 9.22 -8.89
CA PRO A 351 -11.57 10.28 -8.20
C PRO A 351 -12.21 11.32 -9.14
N LEU A 352 -11.76 11.40 -10.39
CA LEU A 352 -12.29 12.34 -11.37
C LEU A 352 -13.46 11.75 -12.16
N ASP A 353 -13.36 10.51 -12.64
CA ASP A 353 -14.37 9.92 -13.51
C ASP A 353 -14.30 8.38 -13.60
N THR A 354 -15.26 7.80 -14.33
CA THR A 354 -15.37 6.39 -14.66
C THR A 354 -15.26 6.16 -16.16
N THR A 355 -14.54 5.12 -16.57
CA THR A 355 -14.52 4.66 -17.97
C THR A 355 -15.00 3.22 -18.06
N TYR A 356 -15.93 2.93 -18.97
CA TYR A 356 -16.50 1.60 -19.16
C TYR A 356 -15.68 0.77 -20.13
N GLY A 357 -15.56 -0.54 -19.87
CA GLY A 357 -14.88 -1.48 -20.75
C GLY A 357 -15.55 -1.51 -22.12
N ASN A 358 -14.74 -1.42 -23.17
CA ASN A 358 -15.20 -1.25 -24.56
C ASN A 358 -15.93 0.08 -24.83
N GLY A 359 -15.80 1.08 -23.94
CA GLY A 359 -16.08 2.49 -24.23
C GLY A 359 -17.53 2.95 -24.06
N ASP A 360 -18.47 2.07 -23.69
CA ASP A 360 -19.88 2.43 -23.53
C ASP A 360 -20.47 1.75 -22.27
N PRO A 361 -21.24 2.48 -21.44
CA PRO A 361 -21.91 1.89 -20.28
C PRO A 361 -22.85 0.73 -20.65
N THR A 362 -23.36 0.70 -21.88
CA THR A 362 -24.27 -0.33 -22.41
C THR A 362 -23.56 -1.41 -23.24
N ALA A 363 -22.23 -1.39 -23.38
CA ALA A 363 -21.48 -2.41 -24.11
C ALA A 363 -21.29 -3.71 -23.30
N PHE A 364 -22.39 -4.30 -22.83
CA PHE A 364 -22.39 -5.57 -22.11
C PHE A 364 -21.94 -6.71 -23.03
N TRP A 365 -21.16 -7.62 -22.48
CA TRP A 365 -20.85 -8.89 -23.15
C TRP A 365 -21.67 -10.01 -22.52
N SER A 366 -22.02 -11.00 -23.32
CA SER A 366 -22.79 -12.16 -22.87
C SER A 366 -21.98 -13.45 -22.90
N PHE A 367 -22.32 -14.41 -22.03
CA PHE A 367 -21.88 -15.79 -22.15
C PHE A 367 -22.90 -16.77 -21.55
N SER A 368 -22.82 -18.06 -21.90
CA SER A 368 -23.62 -19.12 -21.27
C SER A 368 -22.77 -20.26 -20.74
N THR A 369 -23.19 -20.79 -19.60
CA THR A 369 -22.58 -21.97 -18.96
C THR A 369 -23.01 -23.26 -19.64
N MET A 370 -22.19 -24.30 -19.51
CA MET A 370 -22.46 -25.65 -19.99
C MET A 370 -23.73 -26.25 -19.38
N ASP A 371 -24.24 -27.31 -20.02
CA ASP A 371 -25.31 -28.12 -19.43
C ASP A 371 -24.84 -28.81 -18.15
N ALA A 372 -25.81 -29.09 -17.26
CA ALA A 372 -25.54 -29.91 -16.10
C ALA A 372 -25.07 -31.31 -16.55
N PRO A 373 -24.04 -31.89 -15.89
CA PRO A 373 -23.60 -33.23 -16.22
C PRO A 373 -24.76 -34.20 -16.06
N VAL A 374 -25.15 -34.84 -17.17
CA VAL A 374 -26.13 -35.93 -17.14
C VAL A 374 -25.50 -37.13 -16.45
N LEU A 375 -26.08 -37.56 -15.33
CA LEU A 375 -25.76 -38.86 -14.73
C LEU A 375 -26.15 -39.94 -15.74
N SER A 376 -25.17 -40.45 -16.49
CA SER A 376 -25.35 -41.61 -17.35
C SER A 376 -25.45 -42.85 -16.46
N GLU A 377 -26.64 -43.44 -16.39
CA GLU A 377 -27.01 -44.66 -15.65
C GLU A 377 -26.29 -45.95 -16.14
N LYS A 378 -25.09 -45.84 -16.71
CA LYS A 378 -24.31 -46.97 -17.22
C LYS A 378 -23.18 -47.37 -16.27
N MET A 379 -23.52 -48.10 -15.19
CA MET A 379 -22.81 -49.32 -14.75
C MET A 379 -23.37 -49.95 -13.44
N PHE A 380 -24.69 -50.14 -13.32
CA PHE A 380 -25.16 -51.26 -12.50
C PHE A 380 -25.22 -52.50 -13.39
N LEU A 381 -24.07 -53.18 -13.56
CA LEU A 381 -24.08 -54.57 -13.99
C LEU A 381 -24.84 -55.36 -12.91
N PRO A 382 -25.86 -56.17 -13.26
CA PRO A 382 -26.56 -56.97 -12.26
C PRO A 382 -25.55 -57.91 -11.58
N LEU A 383 -25.56 -57.93 -10.24
CA LEU A 383 -24.81 -58.89 -9.45
C LEU A 383 -25.34 -60.30 -9.77
N MET A 384 -24.62 -61.05 -10.60
CA MET A 384 -24.91 -62.45 -10.81
C MET A 384 -24.34 -63.27 -9.65
N VAL A 385 -25.21 -63.67 -8.72
CA VAL A 385 -24.88 -64.65 -7.68
C VAL A 385 -25.37 -66.02 -8.16
N ARG A 386 -24.52 -67.05 -8.06
CA ARG A 386 -24.89 -68.45 -8.29
C ARG A 386 -24.84 -69.22 -6.97
N ASN A 387 -25.74 -70.20 -6.85
CA ASN A 387 -25.76 -71.18 -5.76
C ASN A 387 -24.51 -72.06 -5.75
#